data_AF-A0A9D9YD51-F1
#
_entry.id   AF-A0A9D9YD51-F1
#
_cell.length_a   1.000
_cell.length_b   1.000
_cell.length_c   1.000
_cell.angle_alpha   90.00
_cell.angle_beta   90.00
_cell.angle_gamma   90.00
#
_symmetry.space_group_name_H-M   'P 1'
#
loop_
_entity.id
_entity.type
_entity.pdbx_description
1 polymer ?
#
loop_
_entity_poly.entity_id
_entity_poly.type
_entity_poly.pdbx_seq_one_letter_code
_entity_poly.pdbx_strand_id
1 'polypeptide(L)'
;MHSVYTGSEAVRNLVPGATITVLDVDGTMINGRNEATESELAARSAVRAYAKETGVTVISTARTTEMVMTAKSFALSSAQGFERGAQKWGLDASGRCMTIPDDDHPFFKHLRDPDIINSFGVGIHVRHECGYREDEVYVPAMREWRLHARSILRAIDAWKYRAPIESTKNYREGVTDVEPLPYRIQLEFKGLHAFSEMRRVRYALLELRDMMRSGIIPKAMVSHDLRLDVLTSMTIVDESHPDKGRYVIYLMPRKARKHQAIEHIIREISSASGVKAHSLRVFVAGDTLTDLESGLYAGDSADSTFMLAGGSRIAPYLTGNRVGEKFADESLTWVHRRLTPTNRPGFYRFKPPCRAPRTVIVGDEAFPGLVGPESVLAGLMAAH
;
A
#
# COMPACT_ATOMS: atom_id res chain seq x y z
N MET A 1 1.82 21.31 -18.79
CA MET A 1 2.33 19.94 -18.61
C MET A 1 1.17 19.00 -18.94
N HIS A 2 1.33 18.07 -19.87
CA HIS A 2 0.29 17.06 -20.11
C HIS A 2 0.32 16.05 -18.95
N SER A 3 -0.84 15.67 -18.44
CA SER A 3 -0.96 14.70 -17.36
C SER A 3 -0.40 13.35 -17.81
N VAL A 4 0.36 12.64 -16.94
CA VAL A 4 0.91 11.31 -17.24
C VAL A 4 -0.19 10.29 -17.54
N TYR A 5 -1.44 10.57 -17.17
CA TYR A 5 -2.59 9.71 -17.42
C TYR A 5 -3.11 9.82 -18.85
N THR A 6 -2.87 10.94 -19.55
CA THR A 6 -3.33 11.12 -20.93
C THR A 6 -2.68 10.08 -21.85
N GLY A 7 -3.51 9.31 -22.57
CA GLY A 7 -3.06 8.26 -23.48
C GLY A 7 -2.61 6.95 -22.81
N SER A 8 -2.68 6.87 -21.47
CA SER A 8 -2.34 5.65 -20.72
C SER A 8 -3.33 4.51 -20.94
N GLU A 9 -2.90 3.28 -20.64
CA GLU A 9 -3.76 2.08 -20.66
C GLU A 9 -4.97 2.25 -19.72
N ALA A 10 -4.77 2.86 -18.54
CA ALA A 10 -5.85 3.11 -17.59
C ALA A 10 -6.94 4.01 -18.17
N VAL A 11 -6.58 5.06 -18.92
CA VAL A 11 -7.55 5.95 -19.56
C VAL A 11 -8.27 5.26 -20.72
N ARG A 12 -7.59 4.40 -21.49
CA ARG A 12 -8.20 3.61 -22.57
C ARG A 12 -9.24 2.62 -22.06
N ASN A 13 -9.01 2.05 -20.88
CA ASN A 13 -9.90 1.07 -20.26
C ASN A 13 -11.05 1.70 -19.45
N LEU A 14 -11.06 3.03 -19.28
CA LEU A 14 -12.05 3.70 -18.46
C LEU A 14 -13.25 4.17 -19.29
N VAL A 15 -14.37 3.47 -19.15
CA VAL A 15 -15.66 3.81 -19.75
C VAL A 15 -16.72 4.03 -18.66
N PRO A 16 -17.86 4.71 -18.94
CA PRO A 16 -18.95 4.80 -17.98
C PRO A 16 -19.41 3.41 -17.51
N GLY A 17 -19.55 3.21 -16.21
CA GLY A 17 -19.86 1.91 -15.59
C GLY A 17 -18.66 0.99 -15.35
N ALA A 18 -17.46 1.37 -15.80
CA ALA A 18 -16.23 0.61 -15.55
C ALA A 18 -15.93 0.49 -14.06
N THR A 19 -15.27 -0.61 -13.70
CA THR A 19 -14.77 -0.88 -12.34
C THR A 19 -13.29 -0.56 -12.25
N ILE A 20 -12.91 0.26 -11.28
CA ILE A 20 -11.53 0.44 -10.86
C ILE A 20 -11.27 -0.59 -9.75
N THR A 21 -10.51 -1.62 -10.09
CA THR A 21 -10.16 -2.71 -9.17
C THR A 21 -8.79 -2.43 -8.56
N VAL A 22 -8.75 -2.11 -7.28
CA VAL A 22 -7.55 -1.82 -6.51
C VAL A 22 -7.23 -3.02 -5.63
N LEU A 23 -6.06 -3.63 -5.85
CA LEU A 23 -5.64 -4.85 -5.16
C LEU A 23 -4.35 -4.58 -4.38
N ASP A 24 -4.33 -4.90 -3.08
CA ASP A 24 -3.07 -5.16 -2.39
C ASP A 24 -2.49 -6.53 -2.84
N VAL A 25 -1.21 -6.76 -2.56
CA VAL A 25 -0.52 -7.99 -2.95
C VAL A 25 -0.35 -8.94 -1.76
N ASP A 26 0.28 -8.49 -0.69
CA ASP A 26 0.79 -9.36 0.37
C ASP A 26 -0.28 -9.62 1.42
N GLY A 27 -0.70 -10.86 1.60
CA GLY A 27 -1.83 -11.21 2.46
C GLY A 27 -3.19 -11.08 1.76
N THR A 28 -3.22 -10.51 0.55
CA THR A 28 -4.44 -10.30 -0.24
C THR A 28 -4.46 -11.17 -1.49
N MET A 29 -3.58 -10.89 -2.45
CA MET A 29 -3.45 -11.70 -3.67
C MET A 29 -2.47 -12.85 -3.49
N ILE A 30 -1.55 -12.74 -2.53
CA ILE A 30 -0.60 -13.75 -2.12
C ILE A 30 -0.87 -14.13 -0.67
N ASN A 31 -1.10 -15.41 -0.40
CA ASN A 31 -1.04 -15.93 0.95
C ASN A 31 0.42 -15.82 1.43
N GLY A 32 0.69 -15.51 2.70
CA GLY A 32 2.07 -15.31 3.21
C GLY A 32 2.96 -16.58 3.20
N ARG A 33 2.64 -17.59 2.38
CA ARG A 33 3.40 -18.81 2.14
C ARG A 33 4.28 -18.59 0.90
N ASN A 34 5.48 -19.18 0.90
CA ASN A 34 6.40 -19.12 -0.25
C ASN A 34 5.96 -20.02 -1.43
N GLU A 35 4.80 -20.69 -1.32
CA GLU A 35 4.24 -21.56 -2.33
C GLU A 35 2.72 -21.30 -2.42
N ALA A 36 2.22 -21.11 -3.64
CA ALA A 36 0.80 -20.97 -3.91
C ALA A 36 0.21 -22.32 -4.33
N THR A 37 -0.99 -22.63 -3.86
CA THR A 37 -1.73 -23.79 -4.39
C THR A 37 -2.18 -23.52 -5.83
N GLU A 38 -2.51 -24.58 -6.57
CA GLU A 38 -3.08 -24.42 -7.92
C GLU A 38 -4.38 -23.61 -7.91
N SER A 39 -5.22 -23.81 -6.88
CA SER A 39 -6.46 -23.04 -6.68
C SER A 39 -6.17 -21.56 -6.50
N GLU A 40 -5.16 -21.21 -5.70
CA GLU A 40 -4.76 -19.82 -5.49
C GLU A 40 -4.22 -19.18 -6.78
N LEU A 41 -3.41 -19.90 -7.56
CA LEU A 41 -2.92 -19.42 -8.85
C LEU A 41 -4.07 -19.21 -9.84
N ALA A 42 -5.02 -20.15 -9.90
CA ALA A 42 -6.22 -20.04 -10.72
C ALA A 42 -7.08 -18.83 -10.30
N ALA A 43 -7.29 -18.63 -9.00
CA ALA A 43 -8.01 -17.49 -8.46
C ALA A 43 -7.32 -16.15 -8.78
N ARG A 44 -5.98 -16.06 -8.63
CA ARG A 44 -5.21 -14.87 -9.03
C ARG A 44 -5.39 -14.55 -10.52
N SER A 45 -5.33 -15.58 -11.36
CA SER A 45 -5.55 -15.44 -12.80
C SER A 45 -6.96 -14.93 -13.10
N ALA A 46 -7.98 -15.51 -12.48
CA ALA A 46 -9.38 -15.13 -12.65
C ALA A 46 -9.65 -13.69 -12.18
N VAL A 47 -9.13 -13.29 -11.01
CA VAL A 47 -9.22 -11.89 -10.51
C VAL A 47 -8.58 -10.93 -11.51
N ARG A 48 -7.39 -11.24 -12.02
CA ARG A 48 -6.70 -10.37 -12.98
C ARG A 48 -7.46 -10.27 -14.31
N ALA A 49 -8.03 -11.38 -14.79
CA ALA A 49 -8.85 -11.40 -16.00
C ALA A 49 -10.11 -10.54 -15.81
N TYR A 50 -10.84 -10.75 -14.71
CA TYR A 50 -12.04 -9.98 -14.37
C TYR A 50 -11.75 -8.48 -14.27
N ALA A 51 -10.66 -8.11 -13.59
CA ALA A 51 -10.28 -6.71 -13.42
C ALA A 51 -9.91 -6.02 -14.76
N LYS A 52 -9.33 -6.76 -15.71
CA LYS A 52 -9.04 -6.25 -17.06
C LYS A 52 -10.30 -6.12 -17.92
N GLU A 53 -11.23 -7.07 -17.81
CA GLU A 53 -12.47 -7.07 -18.58
C GLU A 53 -13.42 -5.94 -18.13
N THR A 54 -13.44 -5.64 -16.83
CA THR A 54 -14.39 -4.70 -16.25
C THR A 54 -13.90 -3.26 -16.15
N GLY A 55 -12.62 -2.99 -16.37
CA GLY A 55 -12.08 -1.64 -16.39
C GLY A 55 -10.61 -1.54 -16.06
N VAL A 56 -10.28 -0.74 -15.06
CA VAL A 56 -8.91 -0.36 -14.70
C VAL A 56 -8.43 -1.21 -13.55
N THR A 57 -7.23 -1.80 -13.68
CA THR A 57 -6.59 -2.50 -12.57
C THR A 57 -5.46 -1.68 -11.95
N VAL A 58 -5.53 -1.51 -10.64
CA VAL A 58 -4.51 -0.84 -9.84
C VAL A 58 -3.94 -1.84 -8.84
N ILE A 59 -2.61 -1.97 -8.77
CA ILE A 59 -1.98 -2.65 -7.64
C ILE A 59 -1.50 -1.59 -6.65
N SER A 60 -2.00 -1.65 -5.42
CA SER A 60 -1.68 -0.70 -4.35
C SER A 60 -1.00 -1.44 -3.20
N THR A 61 0.34 -1.50 -3.20
CA THR A 61 1.11 -2.48 -2.43
C THR A 61 2.29 -1.87 -1.66
N ALA A 62 2.76 -2.55 -0.62
CA ALA A 62 4.03 -2.25 0.04
C ALA A 62 5.27 -2.69 -0.75
N ARG A 63 5.10 -3.56 -1.75
CA ARG A 63 6.15 -3.96 -2.70
C ARG A 63 6.57 -2.78 -3.57
N THR A 64 7.79 -2.82 -4.06
CA THR A 64 8.31 -1.76 -4.92
C THR A 64 7.79 -1.88 -6.34
N THR A 65 7.82 -0.77 -7.08
CA THR A 65 7.27 -0.71 -8.44
C THR A 65 7.88 -1.76 -9.35
N GLU A 66 9.20 -1.95 -9.29
CA GLU A 66 9.92 -2.96 -10.08
C GLU A 66 9.46 -4.40 -9.79
N MET A 67 8.99 -4.69 -8.56
CA MET A 67 8.53 -6.03 -8.16
C MET A 67 7.16 -6.42 -8.75
N VAL A 68 6.47 -5.50 -9.40
CA VAL A 68 5.19 -5.76 -10.08
C VAL A 68 5.27 -5.47 -11.58
N MET A 69 6.48 -5.32 -12.12
CA MET A 69 6.73 -5.26 -13.55
C MET A 69 7.20 -6.61 -14.07
N THR A 70 6.90 -6.91 -15.33
CA THR A 70 7.69 -7.89 -16.09
C THR A 70 9.05 -7.30 -16.46
N ALA A 71 10.02 -8.15 -16.77
CA ALA A 71 11.33 -7.75 -17.29
C ALA A 71 11.20 -6.85 -18.53
N LYS A 72 10.22 -7.14 -19.40
CA LYS A 72 9.90 -6.29 -20.56
C LYS A 72 9.42 -4.90 -20.14
N SER A 73 8.43 -4.81 -19.25
CA SER A 73 7.92 -3.53 -18.76
C SER A 73 9.00 -2.74 -18.01
N PHE A 74 9.83 -3.41 -17.21
CA PHE A 74 10.96 -2.78 -16.52
C PHE A 74 11.93 -2.15 -17.53
N ALA A 75 12.38 -2.92 -18.52
CA ALA A 75 13.32 -2.43 -19.54
C ALA A 75 12.76 -1.23 -20.33
N LEU A 76 11.48 -1.28 -20.72
CA LEU A 76 10.79 -0.17 -21.38
C LEU A 76 10.71 1.07 -20.48
N SER A 77 10.35 0.88 -19.20
CA SER A 77 10.26 1.96 -18.21
C SER A 77 11.62 2.61 -17.94
N SER A 78 12.69 1.81 -17.83
CA SER A 78 14.06 2.33 -17.66
C SER A 78 14.51 3.15 -18.86
N ALA A 79 14.13 2.77 -20.09
CA ALA A 79 14.36 3.56 -21.29
C ALA A 79 13.57 4.90 -21.31
N GLN A 80 12.62 5.09 -20.40
CA GLN A 80 11.85 6.32 -20.19
C GLN A 80 12.27 7.08 -18.91
N GLY A 81 13.36 6.66 -18.25
CA GLY A 81 13.89 7.35 -17.07
C GLY A 81 13.44 6.77 -15.73
N PHE A 82 12.89 5.55 -15.67
CA PHE A 82 12.72 4.85 -14.39
C PHE A 82 14.09 4.45 -13.81
N GLU A 83 14.46 5.03 -12.67
CA GLU A 83 15.85 5.00 -12.14
C GLU A 83 16.13 3.89 -11.10
N ARG A 84 15.12 3.14 -10.65
CA ARG A 84 15.33 2.12 -9.59
C ARG A 84 16.01 0.87 -10.13
N GLY A 85 16.73 0.19 -9.25
CA GLY A 85 17.33 -1.11 -9.55
C GLY A 85 16.31 -2.18 -9.93
N ALA A 86 16.78 -3.21 -10.63
CA ALA A 86 15.94 -4.33 -11.07
C ALA A 86 15.37 -5.12 -9.88
N GLN A 87 14.22 -5.76 -10.11
CA GLN A 87 13.59 -6.63 -9.13
C GLN A 87 14.51 -7.77 -8.69
N LYS A 88 14.47 -8.10 -7.40
CA LYS A 88 15.14 -9.27 -6.83
C LYS A 88 14.09 -10.14 -6.16
N TRP A 89 13.87 -11.33 -6.70
CA TRP A 89 12.86 -12.27 -6.19
C TRP A 89 13.47 -13.59 -5.73
N GLY A 90 14.75 -13.81 -6.00
CA GLY A 90 15.46 -15.04 -5.70
C GLY A 90 16.52 -14.88 -4.64
N LEU A 91 17.01 -16.02 -4.16
CA LEU A 91 18.26 -16.12 -3.42
C LEU A 91 19.26 -16.93 -4.25
N ASP A 92 20.50 -16.48 -4.32
CA ASP A 92 21.59 -17.28 -4.87
C ASP A 92 22.04 -18.39 -3.90
N ALA A 93 23.00 -19.22 -4.30
CA ALA A 93 23.52 -20.30 -3.48
C ALA A 93 24.16 -19.83 -2.15
N SER A 94 24.51 -18.55 -2.04
CA SER A 94 25.04 -17.93 -0.83
C SER A 94 23.97 -17.22 0.03
N GLY A 95 22.70 -17.33 -0.37
CA GLY A 95 21.57 -16.70 0.32
C GLY A 95 21.43 -15.20 0.01
N ARG A 96 22.04 -14.68 -1.07
CA ARG A 96 21.93 -13.27 -1.45
C ARG A 96 20.79 -13.05 -2.43
N CYS A 97 20.09 -11.94 -2.28
CA CYS A 97 19.00 -11.53 -3.17
C CYS A 97 19.49 -11.30 -4.61
N MET A 98 18.86 -11.98 -5.56
CA MET A 98 19.15 -11.90 -6.99
C MET A 98 17.90 -11.74 -7.85
N THR A 99 18.08 -11.20 -9.05
CA THR A 99 17.04 -11.18 -10.09
C THR A 99 16.88 -12.58 -10.66
N ILE A 100 15.64 -13.06 -10.73
CA ILE A 100 15.27 -14.31 -11.41
C ILE A 100 14.48 -13.93 -12.66
N PRO A 101 14.66 -14.64 -13.80
CA PRO A 101 13.82 -14.47 -14.97
C PRO A 101 12.33 -14.62 -14.68
N ASP A 102 11.50 -13.91 -15.45
CA ASP A 102 10.06 -13.86 -15.21
C ASP A 102 9.37 -15.22 -15.27
N ASP A 103 9.79 -16.07 -16.20
CA ASP A 103 9.25 -17.41 -16.46
C ASP A 103 9.60 -18.42 -15.37
N ASP A 104 10.71 -18.19 -14.67
CA ASP A 104 11.21 -19.04 -13.58
C ASP A 104 10.50 -18.73 -12.25
N HIS A 105 9.52 -17.80 -12.24
CA HIS A 105 8.80 -17.42 -11.02
C HIS A 105 7.27 -17.29 -11.24
N PRO A 106 6.55 -18.41 -11.51
CA PRO A 106 5.12 -18.40 -11.85
C PRO A 106 4.24 -17.80 -10.76
N PHE A 107 4.68 -17.84 -9.50
CA PHE A 107 3.96 -17.30 -8.34
C PHE A 107 3.52 -15.82 -8.49
N PHE A 108 4.30 -14.99 -9.19
CA PHE A 108 4.00 -13.56 -9.38
C PHE A 108 3.34 -13.25 -10.73
N LYS A 109 3.21 -14.23 -11.63
CA LYS A 109 2.79 -14.02 -13.03
C LYS A 109 1.52 -13.18 -13.17
N HIS A 110 0.52 -13.44 -12.33
CA HIS A 110 -0.80 -12.79 -12.40
C HIS A 110 -0.88 -11.45 -11.65
N LEU A 111 0.23 -11.01 -11.04
CA LEU A 111 0.35 -9.79 -10.25
C LEU A 111 1.24 -8.76 -10.92
N ARG A 112 1.73 -9.05 -12.13
CA ARG A 112 2.57 -8.16 -12.90
C ARG A 112 1.76 -7.34 -13.88
N ASP A 113 2.34 -6.19 -14.21
CA ASP A 113 1.88 -5.24 -15.20
C ASP A 113 0.41 -4.81 -15.05
N PRO A 114 -0.03 -4.26 -13.89
CA PRO A 114 -1.33 -3.59 -13.74
C PRO A 114 -1.39 -2.29 -14.58
N ASP A 115 -2.56 -1.69 -14.76
CA ASP A 115 -2.64 -0.43 -15.52
C ASP A 115 -1.98 0.71 -14.74
N ILE A 116 -2.05 0.65 -13.40
CA ILE A 116 -1.40 1.58 -12.49
C ILE A 116 -0.77 0.80 -11.32
N ILE A 117 0.45 1.19 -10.95
CA ILE A 117 1.14 0.71 -9.75
C ILE A 117 1.18 1.85 -8.75
N ASN A 118 0.56 1.67 -7.59
CA ASN A 118 0.73 2.52 -6.42
C ASN A 118 1.62 1.78 -5.39
N SER A 119 2.91 2.08 -5.40
CA SER A 119 3.86 1.48 -4.48
C SER A 119 4.07 2.35 -3.25
N PHE A 120 3.74 1.80 -2.09
CA PHE A 120 3.77 2.48 -0.80
C PHE A 120 5.21 2.78 -0.37
N GLY A 121 5.64 4.02 -0.63
CA GLY A 121 7.00 4.48 -0.40
C GLY A 121 7.83 4.71 -1.66
N VAL A 122 7.34 4.32 -2.84
CA VAL A 122 7.99 4.65 -4.13
C VAL A 122 7.20 5.69 -4.91
N GLY A 123 5.88 5.56 -5.04
CA GLY A 123 5.06 6.50 -5.80
C GLY A 123 4.05 5.81 -6.73
N ILE A 124 3.39 6.60 -7.57
CA ILE A 124 2.39 6.14 -8.53
C ILE A 124 3.03 6.07 -9.91
N HIS A 125 2.86 4.94 -10.59
CA HIS A 125 3.41 4.69 -11.92
C HIS A 125 2.29 4.22 -12.84
N VAL A 126 2.13 4.90 -13.97
CA VAL A 126 1.02 4.70 -14.91
C VAL A 126 1.55 4.00 -16.16
N ARG A 127 0.85 2.95 -16.60
CA ARG A 127 1.25 2.15 -17.76
C ARG A 127 0.95 2.85 -19.09
N HIS A 128 1.95 2.89 -19.95
CA HIS A 128 1.88 3.27 -21.36
C HIS A 128 2.45 2.15 -22.24
N GLU A 129 2.29 2.28 -23.55
CA GLU A 129 2.90 1.37 -24.53
C GLU A 129 4.43 1.29 -24.41
N CYS A 130 5.05 2.40 -24.02
CA CYS A 130 6.50 2.53 -23.82
C CYS A 130 6.97 2.18 -22.39
N GLY A 131 6.14 1.51 -21.59
CA GLY A 131 6.44 1.17 -20.20
C GLY A 131 5.71 2.07 -19.20
N TYR A 132 6.16 2.04 -17.95
CA TYR A 132 5.59 2.84 -16.87
C TYR A 132 6.25 4.21 -16.79
N ARG A 133 5.42 5.21 -16.52
CA ARG A 133 5.86 6.60 -16.26
C ARG A 133 5.41 7.02 -14.87
N GLU A 134 6.29 7.73 -14.16
CA GLU A 134 6.02 8.22 -12.81
C GLU A 134 4.99 9.36 -12.84
N ASP A 135 4.11 9.39 -11.84
CA ASP A 135 3.20 10.50 -11.58
C ASP A 135 3.96 11.69 -10.96
N GLU A 136 4.48 12.54 -11.85
CA GLU A 136 5.17 13.77 -11.50
C GLU A 136 4.25 14.84 -10.88
N VAL A 137 2.95 14.64 -10.70
CA VAL A 137 2.11 15.59 -9.94
C VAL A 137 2.08 15.17 -8.47
N TYR A 138 1.97 13.87 -8.23
CA TYR A 138 1.97 13.30 -6.89
C TYR A 138 3.35 13.36 -6.22
N VAL A 139 4.42 13.13 -7.00
CA VAL A 139 5.80 12.91 -6.55
C VAL A 139 6.57 14.16 -6.09
N PRO A 140 6.53 15.32 -6.76
CA PRO A 140 7.34 16.48 -6.38
C PRO A 140 7.07 17.00 -4.98
N ALA A 141 5.85 16.82 -4.47
CA ALA A 141 5.50 17.15 -3.09
C ALA A 141 6.28 16.33 -2.04
N MET A 142 6.99 15.29 -2.46
CA MET A 142 7.73 14.36 -1.62
C MET A 142 9.21 14.27 -1.98
N ARG A 143 9.65 14.94 -3.07
CA ARG A 143 11.07 15.11 -3.40
C ARG A 143 11.74 15.78 -2.19
N GLU A 144 12.86 15.25 -1.73
CA GLU A 144 13.57 15.67 -0.50
C GLU A 144 12.95 15.26 0.85
N TRP A 145 11.72 14.73 0.91
CA TRP A 145 11.07 14.33 2.18
C TRP A 145 11.97 13.39 3.01
N ARG A 146 12.56 12.38 2.35
CA ARG A 146 13.43 11.40 3.00
C ARG A 146 14.71 12.00 3.56
N LEU A 147 15.28 13.01 2.90
CA LEU A 147 16.48 13.69 3.40
C LEU A 147 16.18 14.37 4.74
N HIS A 148 15.09 15.14 4.79
CA HIS A 148 14.69 15.85 6.01
C HIS A 148 14.18 14.90 7.10
N ALA A 149 13.44 13.84 6.75
CA ALA A 149 13.03 12.81 7.70
C ALA A 149 14.24 12.13 8.35
N ARG A 150 15.33 11.90 7.60
CA ARG A 150 16.59 11.39 8.17
C ARG A 150 17.23 12.38 9.15
N SER A 151 17.20 13.68 8.86
CA SER A 151 17.70 14.71 9.79
C SER A 151 16.91 14.73 11.10
N ILE A 152 15.57 14.62 11.02
CA ILE A 152 14.69 14.49 12.20
C ILE A 152 15.08 13.25 13.02
N LEU A 153 15.24 12.09 12.37
CA LEU A 153 15.60 10.86 13.06
C LEU A 153 16.97 10.88 13.71
N ARG A 154 17.94 11.60 13.13
CA ARG A 154 19.25 11.80 13.75
C ARG A 154 19.14 12.69 14.98
N ALA A 155 18.35 13.75 14.91
CA ALA A 155 18.16 14.69 16.00
C ALA A 155 17.52 14.06 17.25
N ILE A 156 16.76 12.97 17.11
CA ILE A 156 16.20 12.18 18.21
C ILE A 156 16.91 10.84 18.46
N ASP A 157 18.09 10.62 17.86
CA ASP A 157 18.88 9.38 17.94
C ASP A 157 18.09 8.10 17.58
N ALA A 158 17.16 8.22 16.63
CA ALA A 158 16.35 7.11 16.12
C ALA A 158 16.95 6.48 14.85
N TRP A 159 17.88 7.14 14.16
CA TRP A 159 18.50 6.60 12.93
C TRP A 159 19.31 5.31 13.14
N LYS A 160 19.70 5.02 14.38
CA LYS A 160 20.35 3.76 14.75
C LYS A 160 19.45 2.54 14.55
N TYR A 161 18.12 2.70 14.56
CA TYR A 161 17.13 1.63 14.35
C TYR A 161 16.75 1.42 12.88
N ARG A 162 17.44 2.06 11.93
CA ARG A 162 17.14 1.90 10.50
C ARG A 162 17.22 0.42 10.09
N ALA A 163 16.24 -0.05 9.32
CA ALA A 163 16.26 -1.41 8.79
C ALA A 163 17.38 -1.59 7.74
N PRO A 164 17.80 -2.84 7.45
CA PRO A 164 18.80 -3.12 6.41
C PRO A 164 18.44 -2.55 5.03
N ILE A 165 17.15 -2.46 4.71
CA ILE A 165 16.65 -1.91 3.43
C ILE A 165 16.95 -0.42 3.25
N GLU A 166 17.33 0.28 4.32
CA GLU A 166 17.65 1.71 4.28
C GLU A 166 19.06 2.00 3.71
N SER A 167 19.77 0.96 3.25
CA SER A 167 21.13 1.01 2.71
C SER A 167 21.16 0.60 1.23
N THR A 168 21.52 1.52 0.33
CA THR A 168 21.75 1.21 -1.10
C THR A 168 22.88 0.19 -1.27
N LYS A 169 23.88 0.22 -0.37
CA LYS A 169 24.96 -0.77 -0.36
C LYS A 169 24.42 -2.19 -0.12
N ASN A 170 23.50 -2.35 0.84
CA ASN A 170 22.91 -3.64 1.16
C ASN A 170 22.12 -4.21 -0.02
N TYR A 171 21.37 -3.37 -0.74
CA TYR A 171 20.71 -3.79 -1.97
C TYR A 171 21.73 -4.24 -3.02
N ARG A 172 22.77 -3.44 -3.31
CA ARG A 172 23.80 -3.79 -4.32
C ARG A 172 24.51 -5.09 -4.00
N GLU A 173 24.79 -5.34 -2.73
CA GLU A 173 25.45 -6.56 -2.24
C GLU A 173 24.51 -7.78 -2.12
N GLY A 174 23.21 -7.60 -2.41
CA GLY A 174 22.21 -8.67 -2.31
C GLY A 174 21.84 -9.03 -0.87
N VAL A 175 22.12 -8.17 0.10
CA VAL A 175 21.65 -8.32 1.49
C VAL A 175 20.15 -8.02 1.59
N THR A 176 19.65 -7.13 0.73
CA THR A 176 18.23 -6.84 0.59
C THR A 176 17.78 -6.96 -0.86
N ASP A 177 16.53 -7.33 -1.05
CA ASP A 177 15.84 -7.42 -2.33
C ASP A 177 15.34 -6.07 -2.85
N VAL A 178 15.17 -5.12 -1.93
CA VAL A 178 14.61 -3.78 -2.19
C VAL A 178 15.67 -2.69 -2.01
N GLU A 179 15.71 -1.75 -2.97
CA GLU A 179 16.42 -0.48 -2.81
C GLU A 179 15.71 0.45 -1.83
N PRO A 180 16.44 1.33 -1.11
CA PRO A 180 15.83 2.30 -0.21
C PRO A 180 14.69 3.07 -0.87
N LEU A 181 13.59 3.19 -0.14
CA LEU A 181 12.36 3.76 -0.67
C LEU A 181 12.38 5.28 -0.55
N PRO A 182 12.09 6.03 -1.63
CA PRO A 182 12.19 7.49 -1.62
C PRO A 182 11.23 8.16 -0.64
N TYR A 183 10.08 7.55 -0.35
CA TYR A 183 9.02 8.14 0.50
C TYR A 183 8.64 7.27 1.69
N ARG A 184 9.46 6.27 2.04
CA ARG A 184 9.26 5.43 3.23
C ARG A 184 10.60 5.17 3.90
N ILE A 185 10.67 5.37 5.21
CA ILE A 185 11.78 4.92 6.06
C ILE A 185 11.25 3.85 6.99
N GLN A 186 11.90 2.70 7.02
CA GLN A 186 11.61 1.62 7.95
C GLN A 186 12.59 1.62 9.12
N LEU A 187 12.04 1.59 10.33
CA LEU A 187 12.78 1.36 11.56
C LEU A 187 12.41 -0.02 12.11
N GLU A 188 13.42 -0.81 12.45
CA GLU A 188 13.28 -2.16 12.99
C GLU A 188 13.92 -2.21 14.38
N PHE A 189 13.14 -2.64 15.37
CA PHE A 189 13.56 -2.73 16.77
C PHE A 189 13.74 -4.21 17.12
N LYS A 190 14.90 -4.55 17.68
CA LYS A 190 15.29 -5.93 18.00
C LYS A 190 15.76 -6.05 19.45
N GLY A 191 15.62 -7.24 20.03
CA GLY A 191 16.06 -7.55 21.38
C GLY A 191 14.98 -7.35 22.46
N LEU A 192 15.37 -7.54 23.72
CA LEU A 192 14.47 -7.58 24.88
C LEU A 192 13.68 -6.27 25.10
N HIS A 193 14.23 -5.14 24.66
CA HIS A 193 13.63 -3.82 24.85
C HIS A 193 12.97 -3.25 23.59
N ALA A 194 12.83 -4.05 22.53
CA ALA A 194 12.37 -3.59 21.21
C ALA A 194 11.05 -2.81 21.27
N PHE A 195 10.05 -3.32 22.00
CA PHE A 195 8.76 -2.66 22.15
C PHE A 195 8.86 -1.31 22.87
N SER A 196 9.60 -1.25 23.99
CA SER A 196 9.80 -0.01 24.74
C SER A 196 10.58 1.03 23.93
N GLU A 197 11.57 0.60 23.15
CA GLU A 197 12.35 1.50 22.28
C GLU A 197 11.51 2.04 21.13
N MET A 198 10.70 1.19 20.50
CA MET A 198 9.76 1.60 19.47
C MET A 198 8.79 2.67 20.00
N ARG A 199 8.19 2.44 21.17
CA ARG A 199 7.30 3.42 21.82
C ARG A 199 8.03 4.71 22.14
N ARG A 200 9.27 4.64 22.65
CA ARG A 200 10.10 5.83 22.92
C ARG A 200 10.32 6.66 21.66
N VAL A 201 10.68 6.04 20.54
CA VAL A 201 10.85 6.74 19.25
C VAL A 201 9.54 7.35 18.78
N ARG A 202 8.42 6.60 18.87
CA ARG A 202 7.09 7.12 18.50
C ARG A 202 6.72 8.35 19.32
N TYR A 203 6.87 8.31 20.65
CA TYR A 203 6.57 9.46 21.50
C TYR A 203 7.48 10.65 21.24
N ALA A 204 8.78 10.43 21.04
CA ALA A 204 9.72 11.51 20.71
C ALA A 204 9.34 12.23 19.40
N LEU A 205 8.90 11.49 18.38
CA LEU A 205 8.42 12.08 17.13
C LEU A 205 7.13 12.90 17.33
N LEU A 206 6.21 12.40 18.16
CA LEU A 206 4.95 13.11 18.46
C LEU A 206 5.19 14.38 19.28
N GLU A 207 6.01 14.29 20.33
CA GLU A 207 6.38 15.41 21.18
C GLU A 207 7.10 16.49 20.37
N LEU A 208 8.09 16.11 19.55
CA LEU A 208 8.77 17.05 18.67
C LEU A 208 7.80 17.76 17.72
N ARG A 209 6.82 17.04 17.18
CA ARG A 209 5.81 17.61 16.29
C ARG A 209 4.96 18.64 17.01
N ASP A 210 4.57 18.35 18.25
CA ASP A 210 3.74 19.26 19.05
C ASP A 210 4.54 20.50 19.50
N MET A 211 5.81 20.31 19.92
CA MET A 211 6.72 21.42 20.22
C MET A 211 6.90 22.37 19.02
N MET A 212 7.20 21.83 17.83
CA MET A 212 7.43 22.67 16.66
C MET A 212 6.13 23.36 16.19
N ARG A 213 4.95 22.76 16.38
CA ARG A 213 3.65 23.42 16.13
C ARG A 213 3.40 24.59 17.08
N SER A 214 3.89 24.51 18.32
CA SER A 214 3.86 25.60 19.30
C SER A 214 4.97 26.64 19.12
N GLY A 215 5.78 26.55 18.05
CA GLY A 215 6.91 27.46 17.81
C GLY A 215 8.12 27.20 18.70
N ILE A 216 8.16 26.09 19.44
CA ILE A 216 9.26 25.72 20.32
C ILE A 216 10.22 24.82 19.53
N ILE A 217 11.40 25.34 19.21
CA ILE A 217 12.49 24.57 18.59
C ILE A 217 13.57 24.31 19.65
N PRO A 218 13.82 23.04 20.04
CA PRO A 218 14.89 22.73 20.98
C PRO A 218 16.25 23.24 20.49
N LYS A 219 17.03 23.90 21.36
CA LYS A 219 18.36 24.45 20.99
C LYS A 219 19.28 23.38 20.37
N ALA A 220 19.23 22.15 20.85
CA ALA A 220 20.00 21.02 20.34
C ALA A 220 19.64 20.63 18.88
N MET A 221 18.52 21.13 18.36
CA MET A 221 17.96 20.77 17.06
C MET A 221 18.09 21.88 16.01
N VAL A 222 18.57 23.06 16.40
CA VAL A 222 18.81 24.20 15.49
C VAL A 222 19.85 23.84 14.41
N SER A 223 20.76 22.91 14.69
CA SER A 223 21.81 22.45 13.76
C SER A 223 21.34 21.47 12.68
N HIS A 224 20.10 20.97 12.72
CA HIS A 224 19.67 19.83 11.91
C HIS A 224 18.82 20.18 10.67
N ASP A 225 18.68 21.47 10.31
CA ASP A 225 17.81 21.94 9.21
C ASP A 225 16.44 21.24 9.22
N LEU A 226 15.76 21.34 10.36
CA LEU A 226 14.50 20.64 10.58
C LEU A 226 13.35 21.34 9.88
N ARG A 227 12.74 20.62 8.94
CA ARG A 227 11.57 21.06 8.19
C ARG A 227 10.28 20.73 8.94
N LEU A 228 9.61 21.76 9.48
CA LEU A 228 8.32 21.63 10.18
C LEU A 228 7.26 20.96 9.30
N ASP A 229 7.21 21.29 8.02
CA ASP A 229 6.30 20.72 7.04
C ASP A 229 6.50 19.20 6.88
N VAL A 230 7.75 18.73 6.92
CA VAL A 230 8.07 17.29 6.85
C VAL A 230 7.61 16.57 8.11
N LEU A 231 7.88 17.12 9.30
CA LEU A 231 7.47 16.50 10.56
C LEU A 231 5.95 16.50 10.75
N THR A 232 5.28 17.60 10.42
CA THR A 232 3.83 17.73 10.56
C THR A 232 3.06 16.91 9.54
N SER A 233 3.65 16.67 8.37
CA SER A 233 3.12 15.75 7.37
C SER A 233 3.59 14.32 7.56
N MET A 234 4.48 14.00 8.51
CA MET A 234 4.93 12.63 8.75
C MET A 234 3.80 11.77 9.35
N THR A 235 3.56 10.62 8.72
CA THR A 235 2.75 9.53 9.26
C THR A 235 3.66 8.44 9.80
N ILE A 236 3.29 7.90 10.95
CA ILE A 236 3.92 6.72 11.57
C ILE A 236 2.93 5.58 11.39
N VAL A 237 3.33 4.52 10.69
CA VAL A 237 2.55 3.29 10.51
C VAL A 237 3.20 2.20 11.36
N ASP A 238 2.42 1.57 12.24
CA ASP A 238 2.88 0.44 13.04
C ASP A 238 2.56 -0.87 12.31
N GLU A 239 3.61 -1.59 11.87
CA GLU A 239 3.49 -2.92 11.28
C GLU A 239 4.15 -4.00 12.14
N SER A 240 4.14 -3.78 13.45
CA SER A 240 4.66 -4.76 14.40
C SER A 240 3.83 -6.05 14.38
N HIS A 241 4.52 -7.15 14.62
CA HIS A 241 3.94 -8.46 14.86
C HIS A 241 4.46 -8.98 16.21
N PRO A 242 3.88 -8.52 17.34
CA PRO A 242 4.39 -8.82 18.69
C PRO A 242 4.49 -10.33 18.98
N ASP A 243 3.51 -11.11 18.51
CA ASP A 243 3.52 -12.58 18.66
C ASP A 243 4.73 -13.27 17.99
N LYS A 244 5.39 -12.58 17.05
CA LYS A 244 6.60 -13.03 16.35
C LYS A 244 7.86 -12.27 16.82
N GLY A 245 7.76 -11.48 17.89
CA GLY A 245 8.86 -10.65 18.39
C GLY A 245 9.37 -9.60 17.40
N ARG A 246 8.56 -9.22 16.39
CA ARG A 246 8.94 -8.27 15.34
C ARG A 246 8.28 -6.91 15.63
N TYR A 247 9.10 -5.88 15.82
CA TYR A 247 8.63 -4.52 16.07
C TYR A 247 9.15 -3.60 14.99
N VAL A 248 8.24 -3.07 14.17
CA VAL A 248 8.59 -2.31 12.96
C VAL A 248 7.63 -1.14 12.82
N ILE A 249 8.19 0.05 12.60
CA ILE A 249 7.40 1.21 12.19
C ILE A 249 7.90 1.74 10.86
N TYR A 250 6.97 2.23 10.05
CA TYR A 250 7.27 2.98 8.85
C TYR A 250 6.98 4.46 9.07
N LEU A 251 7.86 5.28 8.53
CA LEU A 251 7.69 6.73 8.46
C LEU A 251 7.52 7.11 7.01
N MET A 252 6.56 7.97 6.73
CA MET A 252 6.27 8.41 5.37
C MET A 252 5.50 9.73 5.35
N PRO A 253 5.48 10.46 4.22
CA PRO A 253 4.63 11.63 4.12
C PRO A 253 3.15 11.20 4.14
N ARG A 254 2.30 12.00 4.77
CA ARG A 254 0.86 11.75 4.88
C ARG A 254 0.23 11.58 3.50
N LYS A 255 0.70 12.37 2.52
CA LYS A 255 0.28 12.28 1.12
C LYS A 255 0.45 10.89 0.55
N ALA A 256 1.49 10.14 0.94
CA ALA A 256 1.78 8.78 0.48
C ALA A 256 0.85 7.70 1.07
N ARG A 257 -0.17 8.06 1.85
CA ARG A 257 -1.18 7.10 2.33
C ARG A 257 -1.95 6.49 1.16
N LYS A 258 -2.15 5.16 1.17
CA LYS A 258 -2.83 4.40 0.11
C LYS A 258 -4.17 5.03 -0.30
N HIS A 259 -5.03 5.41 0.66
CA HIS A 259 -6.32 6.04 0.35
C HIS A 259 -6.17 7.37 -0.42
N GLN A 260 -5.17 8.19 -0.11
CA GLN A 260 -4.94 9.46 -0.80
C GLN A 260 -4.38 9.26 -2.20
N ALA A 261 -3.53 8.25 -2.38
CA ALA A 261 -3.05 7.84 -3.70
C ALA A 261 -4.19 7.33 -4.59
N ILE A 262 -5.09 6.51 -4.05
CA ILE A 262 -6.23 5.98 -4.81
C ILE A 262 -7.19 7.11 -5.21
N GLU A 263 -7.50 8.04 -4.31
CA GLU A 263 -8.31 9.23 -4.65
C GLU A 263 -7.65 10.09 -5.73
N HIS A 264 -6.32 10.25 -5.66
CA HIS A 264 -5.57 10.94 -6.69
C HIS A 264 -5.71 10.23 -8.04
N ILE A 265 -5.45 8.92 -8.09
CA ILE A 265 -5.57 8.10 -9.30
C ILE A 265 -6.96 8.24 -9.91
N ILE A 266 -8.03 8.05 -9.13
CA ILE A 266 -9.42 8.14 -9.61
C ILE A 266 -9.69 9.50 -10.23
N ARG A 267 -9.26 10.59 -9.57
CA ARG A 267 -9.44 11.95 -10.06
C ARG A 267 -8.70 12.19 -11.37
N GLU A 268 -7.43 11.80 -11.43
CA GLU A 268 -6.59 12.06 -12.62
C GLU A 268 -7.06 11.24 -13.83
N ILE A 269 -7.41 9.95 -13.66
CA ILE A 269 -7.96 9.15 -14.77
C ILE A 269 -9.34 9.64 -15.21
N SER A 270 -10.19 10.08 -14.28
CA SER A 270 -11.50 10.66 -14.61
C SER A 270 -11.33 11.96 -15.40
N SER A 271 -10.41 12.81 -14.95
CA SER A 271 -10.09 14.07 -15.64
C SER A 271 -9.50 13.83 -17.03
N ALA A 272 -8.63 12.85 -17.19
CA ALA A 272 -7.96 12.55 -18.46
C ALA A 272 -8.86 11.82 -19.48
N SER A 273 -9.81 11.01 -19.01
CA SER A 273 -10.79 10.29 -19.86
C SER A 273 -12.05 11.10 -20.16
N GLY A 274 -12.40 12.08 -19.31
CA GLY A 274 -13.69 12.76 -19.35
C GLY A 274 -14.84 11.96 -18.72
N VAL A 275 -14.60 10.75 -18.21
CA VAL A 275 -15.60 9.96 -17.48
C VAL A 275 -15.78 10.53 -16.08
N LYS A 276 -17.03 10.72 -15.66
CA LYS A 276 -17.32 11.29 -14.34
C LYS A 276 -17.13 10.22 -13.26
N ALA A 277 -16.49 10.58 -12.15
CA ALA A 277 -16.20 9.64 -11.07
C ALA A 277 -17.46 8.93 -10.51
N HIS A 278 -18.62 9.60 -10.47
CA HIS A 278 -19.88 9.01 -9.99
C HIS A 278 -20.52 7.99 -10.94
N SER A 279 -20.02 7.87 -12.17
CA SER A 279 -20.41 6.79 -13.08
C SER A 279 -19.49 5.57 -12.98
N LEU A 280 -18.52 5.58 -12.06
CA LEU A 280 -17.55 4.50 -11.87
C LEU A 280 -17.90 3.67 -10.65
N ARG A 281 -17.44 2.40 -10.69
CA ARG A 281 -17.38 1.52 -9.52
C ARG A 281 -15.95 1.42 -9.04
N VAL A 282 -15.74 1.35 -7.73
CA VAL A 282 -14.43 1.15 -7.11
C VAL A 282 -14.51 -0.09 -6.24
N PHE A 283 -13.65 -1.06 -6.53
CA PHE A 283 -13.50 -2.25 -5.70
C PHE A 283 -12.10 -2.24 -5.10
N VAL A 284 -11.98 -2.18 -3.78
CA VAL A 284 -10.70 -2.22 -3.07
C VAL A 284 -10.60 -3.53 -2.30
N ALA A 285 -9.52 -4.29 -2.47
CA ALA A 285 -9.23 -5.47 -1.69
C ALA A 285 -7.90 -5.34 -0.95
N GLY A 286 -7.89 -5.74 0.33
CA GLY A 286 -6.69 -5.76 1.14
C GLY A 286 -6.87 -6.54 2.45
N ASP A 287 -5.80 -6.67 3.23
CA ASP A 287 -5.80 -7.42 4.51
C ASP A 287 -5.16 -6.64 5.67
N THR A 288 -4.51 -5.50 5.42
CA THR A 288 -3.81 -4.70 6.43
C THR A 288 -4.59 -3.47 6.89
N LEU A 289 -4.09 -2.78 7.93
CA LEU A 289 -4.76 -1.60 8.50
C LEU A 289 -4.73 -0.43 7.51
N THR A 290 -3.65 -0.33 6.73
CA THR A 290 -3.54 0.65 5.65
C THR A 290 -4.55 0.37 4.54
N ASP A 291 -4.89 -0.90 4.30
CA ASP A 291 -5.93 -1.28 3.35
C ASP A 291 -7.33 -1.05 3.90
N LEU A 292 -7.55 -1.29 5.19
CA LEU A 292 -8.79 -0.92 5.86
C LEU A 292 -9.05 0.59 5.72
N GLU A 293 -8.07 1.45 6.02
CA GLU A 293 -8.24 2.90 5.78
C GLU A 293 -8.56 3.21 4.31
N SER A 294 -7.92 2.50 3.37
CA SER A 294 -8.11 2.72 1.93
C SER A 294 -9.48 2.28 1.44
N GLY A 295 -9.92 1.10 1.83
CA GLY A 295 -11.24 0.58 1.53
C GLY A 295 -12.36 1.40 2.16
N LEU A 296 -12.12 2.00 3.33
CA LEU A 296 -13.12 2.83 4.01
C LEU A 296 -13.14 4.28 3.52
N TYR A 297 -12.02 4.82 3.00
CA TYR A 297 -11.90 6.25 2.66
C TYR A 297 -11.43 6.62 1.24
N ALA A 298 -11.06 5.71 0.35
CA ALA A 298 -10.80 6.05 -1.06
C ALA A 298 -12.11 6.21 -1.86
N GLY A 299 -12.07 6.59 -3.14
CA GLY A 299 -13.24 6.58 -4.04
C GLY A 299 -14.49 7.35 -3.60
N ASP A 300 -14.34 8.50 -2.91
CA ASP A 300 -15.46 9.29 -2.36
C ASP A 300 -16.57 9.60 -3.38
N SER A 301 -16.17 9.81 -4.63
CA SER A 301 -17.08 10.18 -5.71
C SER A 301 -17.66 8.99 -6.48
N ALA A 302 -17.44 7.74 -6.08
CA ALA A 302 -17.79 6.53 -6.84
C ALA A 302 -18.55 5.49 -5.99
N ASP A 303 -19.33 4.63 -6.64
CA ASP A 303 -19.94 3.48 -5.94
C ASP A 303 -18.84 2.50 -5.53
N SER A 304 -18.78 2.20 -4.23
CA SER A 304 -17.57 1.69 -3.62
C SER A 304 -17.81 0.45 -2.78
N THR A 305 -17.02 -0.58 -3.07
CA THR A 305 -16.97 -1.81 -2.30
C THR A 305 -15.55 -2.01 -1.77
N PHE A 306 -15.44 -2.25 -0.46
CA PHE A 306 -14.23 -2.72 0.18
C PHE A 306 -14.38 -4.19 0.57
N MET A 307 -13.39 -4.99 0.19
CA MET A 307 -13.25 -6.38 0.56
C MET A 307 -12.04 -6.53 1.49
N LEU A 308 -12.29 -6.94 2.74
CA LEU A 308 -11.25 -7.46 3.60
C LEU A 308 -11.04 -8.93 3.24
N ALA A 309 -9.88 -9.26 2.67
CA ALA A 309 -9.60 -10.61 2.17
C ALA A 309 -9.69 -11.66 3.29
N GLY A 310 -10.14 -12.87 2.94
CA GLY A 310 -10.18 -14.01 3.86
C GLY A 310 -8.79 -14.35 4.37
N GLY A 311 -8.68 -14.64 5.66
CA GLY A 311 -7.42 -14.80 6.39
C GLY A 311 -6.80 -13.48 6.86
N SER A 312 -7.46 -12.34 6.68
CA SER A 312 -6.98 -11.06 7.19
C SER A 312 -6.84 -11.10 8.72
N ARG A 313 -5.69 -10.63 9.21
CA ARG A 313 -5.42 -10.49 10.66
C ARG A 313 -6.33 -9.48 11.35
N ILE A 314 -7.03 -8.65 10.58
CA ILE A 314 -7.89 -7.57 11.10
C ILE A 314 -9.33 -8.03 11.26
N ALA A 315 -9.79 -9.02 10.49
CA ALA A 315 -11.17 -9.48 10.52
C ALA A 315 -11.64 -9.85 11.95
N PRO A 316 -10.85 -10.58 12.78
CA PRO A 316 -11.27 -10.91 14.15
C PRO A 316 -11.51 -9.69 15.05
N TYR A 317 -10.81 -8.58 14.80
CA TYR A 317 -10.92 -7.34 15.58
C TYR A 317 -12.04 -6.41 15.08
N LEU A 318 -12.47 -6.60 13.82
CA LEU A 318 -13.50 -5.77 13.21
C LEU A 318 -14.90 -6.31 13.51
N THR A 319 -15.10 -7.61 13.33
CA THR A 319 -16.42 -8.27 13.43
C THR A 319 -16.39 -9.62 14.15
N GLY A 320 -15.21 -10.16 14.45
CA GLY A 320 -15.05 -11.47 15.09
C GLY A 320 -14.96 -11.46 16.62
N ASN A 321 -14.22 -12.43 17.17
CA ASN A 321 -14.11 -12.68 18.61
C ASN A 321 -13.21 -11.71 19.37
N ARG A 322 -12.56 -10.76 18.69
CA ARG A 322 -11.64 -9.76 19.27
C ARG A 322 -12.16 -8.33 19.16
N VAL A 323 -13.45 -8.16 18.85
CA VAL A 323 -14.07 -6.82 18.82
C VAL A 323 -13.89 -6.13 20.17
N GLY A 324 -13.38 -4.90 20.13
CA GLY A 324 -13.08 -4.09 21.32
C GLY A 324 -11.62 -4.14 21.76
N GLU A 325 -10.85 -5.13 21.31
CA GLU A 325 -9.39 -5.15 21.48
C GLU A 325 -8.69 -4.18 20.52
N LYS A 326 -7.43 -3.85 20.82
CA LYS A 326 -6.58 -3.04 19.95
C LYS A 326 -5.80 -3.94 18.99
N PHE A 327 -5.75 -3.54 17.73
CA PHE A 327 -4.86 -4.12 16.72
C PHE A 327 -3.62 -3.21 16.58
N ALA A 328 -2.42 -3.72 16.86
CA ALA A 328 -1.17 -2.94 16.81
C ALA A 328 -1.25 -1.59 17.55
N ASP A 329 -1.74 -1.60 18.80
CA ASP A 329 -2.02 -0.43 19.64
C ASP A 329 -3.10 0.54 19.11
N GLU A 330 -3.76 0.23 17.99
CA GLU A 330 -4.85 1.02 17.41
C GLU A 330 -6.23 0.43 17.72
N SER A 331 -7.16 1.29 18.14
CA SER A 331 -8.55 0.89 18.39
C SER A 331 -9.36 0.97 17.10
N LEU A 332 -10.07 -0.11 16.76
CA LEU A 332 -11.00 -0.17 15.64
C LEU A 332 -12.45 0.17 16.03
N THR A 333 -12.68 0.59 17.27
CA THR A 333 -14.03 0.92 17.79
C THR A 333 -14.73 1.98 16.94
N TRP A 334 -13.99 2.92 16.37
CA TRP A 334 -14.55 3.94 15.50
C TRP A 334 -15.08 3.38 14.16
N VAL A 335 -14.50 2.29 13.67
CA VAL A 335 -14.99 1.57 12.48
C VAL A 335 -16.24 0.81 12.83
N HIS A 336 -16.16 0.00 13.89
CA HIS A 336 -17.25 -0.85 14.37
C HIS A 336 -18.53 -0.04 14.62
N ARG A 337 -18.43 1.15 15.24
CA ARG A 337 -19.57 2.05 15.48
C ARG A 337 -20.27 2.56 14.21
N ARG A 338 -19.64 2.46 13.05
CA ARG A 338 -20.15 2.92 11.75
C ARG A 338 -20.44 1.77 10.78
N LEU A 339 -20.18 0.54 11.21
CA LEU A 339 -20.43 -0.67 10.45
C LEU A 339 -21.83 -1.16 10.79
N THR A 340 -22.71 -1.25 9.79
CA THR A 340 -24.07 -1.75 9.97
C THR A 340 -24.23 -3.04 9.17
N PRO A 341 -24.63 -4.17 9.78
CA PRO A 341 -24.83 -5.41 9.05
C PRO A 341 -25.97 -5.26 8.02
N THR A 342 -25.84 -5.99 6.91
CA THR A 342 -26.91 -6.13 5.91
C THR A 342 -27.70 -7.43 6.16
N ASN A 343 -28.60 -7.78 5.23
CA ASN A 343 -29.29 -9.06 5.22
C ASN A 343 -28.42 -10.24 4.73
N ARG A 344 -27.18 -9.99 4.31
CA ARG A 344 -26.24 -11.01 3.83
C ARG A 344 -25.10 -11.18 4.86
N PRO A 345 -24.82 -12.41 5.35
CA PRO A 345 -23.71 -12.65 6.26
C PRO A 345 -22.36 -12.16 5.71
N GLY A 346 -21.56 -11.50 6.54
CA GLY A 346 -20.28 -10.91 6.13
C GLY A 346 -20.37 -9.65 5.26
N PHE A 347 -21.57 -9.17 4.91
CA PHE A 347 -21.77 -7.91 4.18
C PHE A 347 -22.30 -6.83 5.10
N TYR A 348 -21.65 -5.67 5.05
CA TYR A 348 -21.95 -4.52 5.88
C TYR A 348 -22.06 -3.24 5.04
N ARG A 349 -22.74 -2.25 5.60
CA ARG A 349 -22.68 -0.86 5.15
C ARG A 349 -21.80 -0.08 6.10
N PHE A 350 -20.82 0.62 5.55
CA PHE A 350 -20.03 1.60 6.30
C PHE A 350 -20.38 3.00 5.81
N LYS A 351 -20.68 3.92 6.74
CA LYS A 351 -20.94 5.34 6.41
C LYS A 351 -19.78 6.22 6.90
N PRO A 352 -18.85 6.62 6.02
CA PRO A 352 -17.82 7.58 6.39
C PRO A 352 -18.46 8.96 6.68
N PRO A 353 -17.85 9.79 7.54
CA PRO A 353 -18.33 11.15 7.78
C PRO A 353 -18.39 11.95 6.48
N CYS A 354 -19.53 12.59 6.20
CA CYS A 354 -19.74 13.44 5.02
C CYS A 354 -19.57 12.74 3.65
N ARG A 355 -19.69 11.41 3.59
CA ARG A 355 -19.53 10.63 2.35
C ARG A 355 -20.68 9.65 2.12
N ALA A 356 -20.78 9.16 0.89
CA ALA A 356 -21.73 8.11 0.55
C ALA A 356 -21.44 6.82 1.35
N PRO A 357 -22.47 6.06 1.75
CA PRO A 357 -22.30 4.73 2.32
C PRO A 357 -21.60 3.79 1.33
N ARG A 358 -20.84 2.84 1.85
CA ARG A 358 -20.03 1.90 1.08
C ARG A 358 -20.37 0.47 1.48
N THR A 359 -20.19 -0.48 0.57
CA THR A 359 -20.26 -1.90 0.92
C THR A 359 -18.93 -2.32 1.52
N VAL A 360 -18.96 -3.00 2.67
CA VAL A 360 -17.80 -3.67 3.26
C VAL A 360 -18.11 -5.16 3.30
N ILE A 361 -17.21 -5.96 2.74
CA ILE A 361 -17.28 -7.41 2.72
C ILE A 361 -16.15 -7.93 3.59
N VAL A 362 -16.48 -8.71 4.62
CA VAL A 362 -15.51 -9.41 5.46
C VAL A 362 -15.40 -10.84 4.94
N GLY A 363 -14.29 -11.17 4.26
CA GLY A 363 -14.13 -12.41 3.52
C GLY A 363 -14.33 -13.67 4.36
N ASP A 364 -13.80 -13.68 5.59
CA ASP A 364 -13.91 -14.82 6.50
C ASP A 364 -15.37 -15.16 6.88
N GLU A 365 -16.26 -14.16 6.83
CA GLU A 365 -17.69 -14.34 7.13
C GLU A 365 -18.53 -14.53 5.88
N ALA A 366 -18.25 -13.78 4.82
CA ALA A 366 -19.00 -13.83 3.57
C ALA A 366 -18.72 -15.12 2.78
N PHE A 367 -17.49 -15.62 2.85
CA PHE A 367 -17.03 -16.80 2.11
C PHE A 367 -16.16 -17.71 3.00
N PRO A 368 -16.75 -18.38 4.01
CA PRO A 368 -16.01 -19.19 4.97
C PRO A 368 -15.13 -20.24 4.29
N GLY A 369 -13.85 -20.28 4.67
CA GLY A 369 -12.86 -21.24 4.14
C GLY A 369 -12.09 -20.76 2.91
N LEU A 370 -12.52 -19.69 2.23
CA LEU A 370 -11.74 -19.08 1.16
C LEU A 370 -10.73 -18.09 1.73
N VAL A 371 -9.51 -18.09 1.20
CA VAL A 371 -8.42 -17.21 1.67
C VAL A 371 -7.83 -16.39 0.53
N GLY A 372 -7.31 -15.21 0.85
CA GLY A 372 -6.60 -14.34 -0.09
C GLY A 372 -7.32 -14.21 -1.44
N PRO A 373 -6.69 -14.60 -2.57
CA PRO A 373 -7.23 -14.37 -3.91
C PRO A 373 -8.56 -15.11 -4.18
N GLU A 374 -8.82 -16.24 -3.54
CA GLU A 374 -10.07 -17.00 -3.70
C GLU A 374 -11.25 -16.21 -3.14
N SER A 375 -11.08 -15.63 -1.95
CA SER A 375 -12.08 -14.76 -1.33
C SER A 375 -12.29 -13.46 -2.12
N VAL A 376 -11.22 -12.89 -2.69
CA VAL A 376 -11.28 -11.67 -3.52
C VAL A 376 -12.08 -11.94 -4.79
N LEU A 377 -11.87 -13.09 -5.45
CA LEU A 377 -12.65 -13.48 -6.61
C LEU A 377 -14.15 -13.59 -6.28
N ALA A 378 -14.49 -14.30 -5.20
CA ALA A 378 -15.87 -14.42 -4.75
C ALA A 378 -16.49 -13.06 -4.41
N GLY A 379 -15.73 -12.18 -3.75
CA GLY A 379 -16.13 -10.82 -3.43
C GLY A 379 -16.39 -9.96 -4.67
N LEU A 380 -15.53 -10.04 -5.69
CA LEU A 380 -15.74 -9.38 -6.98
C LEU A 380 -17.04 -9.87 -7.63
N MET A 381 -17.25 -11.18 -7.72
CA MET A 381 -18.46 -11.77 -8.31
C MET A 381 -19.74 -11.41 -7.54
N ALA A 382 -19.65 -11.15 -6.23
CA ALA A 382 -20.79 -10.80 -5.39
C ALA A 382 -21.12 -9.30 -5.35
N ALA A 383 -20.19 -8.44 -5.77
CA ALA A 383 -20.34 -6.98 -5.80
C ALA A 383 -21.02 -6.48 -7.09
N HIS A 384 -21.16 -7.35 -8.09
CA HIS A 384 -21.81 -7.13 -9.37
C HIS A 384 -23.04 -8.01 -9.50
#